data_AF-A0A953UKA7-F1
#
_entry.id   AF-A0A953UKA7-F1
#
_cell.length_a   1.000
_cell.length_b   1.000
_cell.length_c   1.000
_cell.angle_alpha   90.00
_cell.angle_beta   90.00
_cell.angle_gamma   90.00
#
_symmetry.space_group_name_H-M   'P 1'
#
loop_
_entity.id
_entity.type
_entity.pdbx_description
1 polymer ?
#
loop_
_entity_poly.entity_id
_entity_poly.type
_entity_poly.pdbx_seq_one_letter_code
_entity_poly.pdbx_strand_id
1 'polypeptide(L)'
;MTRPPYNDARRVFWIVDNCSSHRGKAAVERLDSQYPQHPRLQLVHAPTHSSWLNQVEIYFFDLATKGPHAQRLPGSGCSSRAHSRFSVPLGIHRAGLRVEVHTSRS
;
A
#
# COMPACT_ATOMS: atom_id res chain seq x y z
N MET A 1 3.57 11.31 5.03
CA MET A 1 3.73 11.86 3.66
C MET A 1 4.89 12.90 3.55
N THR A 2 5.66 13.16 4.61
CA THR A 2 6.65 14.25 4.67
C THR A 2 8.07 13.88 4.22
N ARG A 3 8.29 12.67 3.72
CA ARG A 3 9.62 12.17 3.30
C ARG A 3 9.71 11.99 1.78
N PRO A 4 10.89 12.18 1.19
CA PRO A 4 11.12 11.81 -0.21
C PRO A 4 10.87 10.31 -0.44
N PRO A 5 10.28 9.91 -1.59
CA PRO A 5 9.86 10.78 -2.71
C PRO A 5 8.47 11.42 -2.55
N TYR A 6 7.75 11.16 -1.46
CA TYR A 6 6.33 11.53 -1.30
C TYR A 6 6.07 13.02 -1.10
N ASN A 7 6.97 13.72 -0.42
CA ASN A 7 6.89 15.18 -0.24
C ASN A 7 7.31 15.94 -1.50
N ASP A 8 8.14 15.34 -2.36
CA ASP A 8 8.67 15.97 -3.57
C ASP A 8 7.87 15.61 -4.83
N ALA A 9 7.07 14.53 -4.77
CA ALA A 9 6.28 14.06 -5.90
C ALA A 9 5.31 15.12 -6.44
N ARG A 10 5.23 15.25 -7.77
CA ARG A 10 4.30 16.17 -8.44
C ARG A 10 2.83 15.88 -8.08
N ARG A 11 2.49 14.59 -7.97
CA ARG A 11 1.17 14.08 -7.55
C ARG A 11 1.37 12.80 -6.78
N VAL A 12 0.50 12.55 -5.80
CA VAL A 12 0.46 11.29 -5.05
C VAL A 12 -0.96 10.75 -5.13
N PHE A 13 -1.09 9.51 -5.59
CA PHE A 13 -2.38 8.84 -5.66
C PHE A 13 -2.44 7.76 -4.59
N TRP A 14 -3.44 7.83 -3.72
CA TRP A 14 -3.75 6.77 -2.78
C TRP A 14 -4.89 5.93 -3.34
N ILE A 15 -4.54 4.75 -3.86
CA ILE A 15 -5.51 3.80 -4.40
C ILE A 15 -6.08 2.99 -3.24
N VAL A 16 -7.40 3.03 -3.07
CA VAL A 16 -8.13 2.35 -1.99
C VAL A 16 -9.26 1.49 -2.55
N ASP A 17 -9.66 0.49 -1.78
CA ASP A 17 -10.90 -0.24 -2.05
C ASP A 17 -12.14 0.63 -1.75
N ASN A 18 -13.31 0.04 -1.95
CA ASN A 18 -14.58 0.68 -1.64
C ASN A 18 -15.13 0.26 -0.27
N CYS A 19 -14.28 -0.14 0.68
CA CYS A 19 -14.73 -0.42 2.05
C CYS A 19 -15.40 0.83 2.65
N SER A 20 -16.32 0.61 3.60
CA SER A 20 -17.14 1.68 4.18
C SER A 20 -16.33 2.83 4.77
N SER A 21 -15.15 2.53 5.34
CA SER A 21 -14.19 3.52 5.87
C SER A 21 -13.63 4.47 4.81
N HIS A 22 -13.44 3.97 3.59
CA HIS A 22 -12.79 4.67 2.50
C HIS A 22 -13.78 5.20 1.46
N ARG A 23 -15.07 4.88 1.58
CA ARG A 23 -16.08 5.20 0.57
C ARG A 23 -16.56 6.66 0.64
N GLY A 24 -16.69 7.27 -0.54
CA GLY A 24 -17.44 8.51 -0.74
C GLY A 24 -16.73 9.77 -0.22
N LYS A 25 -17.48 10.89 -0.23
CA LYS A 25 -16.96 12.24 0.05
C LYS A 25 -16.36 12.36 1.45
N ALA A 26 -16.96 11.72 2.45
CA ALA A 26 -16.47 11.75 3.83
C ALA A 26 -15.04 11.19 3.96
N ALA A 27 -14.67 10.20 3.14
CA ALA A 27 -13.31 9.66 3.14
C ALA A 27 -12.30 10.64 2.53
N VAL A 28 -12.71 11.36 1.49
CA VAL A 28 -11.91 12.43 0.86
C VAL A 28 -11.68 13.57 1.85
N GLU A 29 -12.75 14.08 2.47
CA GLU A 29 -12.68 15.18 3.44
C GLU A 29 -11.79 14.84 4.65
N ARG A 30 -11.87 13.59 5.12
CA ARG A 30 -10.99 13.09 6.19
C ARG A 30 -9.54 13.07 5.76
N LEU A 31 -9.25 12.63 4.53
CA LEU A 31 -7.90 12.61 4.00
C LEU A 31 -7.31 14.03 3.90
N ASP A 32 -8.09 14.97 3.36
CA ASP A 32 -7.70 16.37 3.22
C ASP A 32 -7.42 16.99 4.60
N SER A 33 -8.29 16.73 5.58
CA SER A 33 -8.14 17.24 6.95
C SER A 33 -6.95 16.61 7.70
N GLN A 34 -6.63 15.35 7.42
CA GLN A 34 -5.52 14.63 8.07
C GLN A 34 -4.15 15.01 7.50
N TYR A 35 -4.09 15.39 6.21
CA TYR A 35 -2.86 15.73 5.52
C TYR A 35 -2.91 17.12 4.86
N PRO A 36 -3.17 18.21 5.61
CA PRO A 36 -3.31 19.55 5.06
C PRO A 36 -2.04 20.06 4.36
N GLN A 37 -0.88 19.57 4.78
CA GLN A 37 0.43 19.87 4.19
C GLN A 37 0.71 19.11 2.88
N HIS A 38 -0.21 18.24 2.42
CA HIS A 38 -0.07 17.46 1.20
C HIS A 38 -1.24 17.64 0.22
N PRO A 39 -1.43 18.85 -0.34
CA PRO A 39 -2.53 19.13 -1.29
C PRO A 39 -2.43 18.39 -2.62
N ARG A 40 -1.31 17.70 -2.87
CA ARG A 40 -1.06 16.87 -4.08
C ARG A 40 -1.54 15.43 -3.92
N LEU A 41 -2.02 15.06 -2.73
CA LEU A 41 -2.53 13.74 -2.42
C LEU A 41 -3.97 13.61 -2.91
N GLN A 42 -4.23 12.58 -3.72
CA GLN A 42 -5.55 12.32 -4.29
C GLN A 42 -5.99 10.91 -3.92
N LEU A 43 -7.17 10.79 -3.30
CA LEU A 43 -7.79 9.50 -3.04
C LEU A 43 -8.41 8.97 -4.34
N VAL A 44 -8.11 7.72 -4.69
CA VAL A 44 -8.61 7.05 -5.90
C VAL A 44 -9.22 5.72 -5.50
N HIS A 45 -10.50 5.53 -5.79
CA HIS A 45 -11.19 4.27 -5.55
C HIS A 45 -10.95 3.30 -6.71
N ALA A 46 -10.57 2.07 -6.39
CA ALA A 46 -10.59 0.99 -7.38
C ALA A 46 -12.04 0.71 -7.83
N PRO A 47 -12.27 0.11 -9.02
CA PRO A 47 -13.62 -0.29 -9.41
C PRO A 47 -14.19 -1.34 -8.43
N THR A 48 -15.52 -1.36 -8.27
CA THR A 48 -16.20 -2.35 -7.42
C THR A 48 -15.90 -3.77 -7.92
N HIS A 49 -15.75 -4.72 -7.00
CA HIS A 49 -15.38 -6.11 -7.28
C HIS A 49 -13.99 -6.32 -7.93
N SER A 50 -13.10 -5.32 -7.85
CA SER A 50 -11.73 -5.41 -8.39
C SER A 50 -10.68 -5.71 -7.32
N SER A 51 -10.96 -6.69 -6.46
CA SER A 51 -10.05 -7.18 -5.40
C SER A 51 -8.67 -7.57 -5.93
N TRP A 52 -8.63 -8.15 -7.13
CA TRP A 52 -7.42 -8.56 -7.85
C TRP A 52 -6.49 -7.40 -8.24
N LEU A 53 -6.94 -6.14 -8.16
CA LEU A 53 -6.13 -4.94 -8.38
C LEU A 53 -5.67 -4.33 -7.04
N ASN A 54 -6.35 -4.63 -5.94
CA ASN A 54 -6.02 -4.12 -4.62
C ASN A 54 -4.86 -4.89 -4.00
N GLN A 55 -3.68 -4.27 -3.95
CA GLN A 55 -2.45 -4.87 -3.40
C GLN A 55 -2.61 -5.33 -1.95
N VAL A 56 -3.43 -4.64 -1.15
CA VAL A 56 -3.67 -5.04 0.25
C VAL A 56 -4.42 -6.36 0.32
N GLU A 57 -5.43 -6.54 -0.53
CA GLU A 57 -6.18 -7.80 -0.61
C GLU A 57 -5.32 -8.94 -1.13
N ILE A 58 -4.47 -8.69 -2.14
CA ILE A 58 -3.50 -9.68 -2.63
C ILE A 58 -2.53 -10.09 -1.52
N TYR A 59 -2.02 -9.12 -0.75
CA TYR A 59 -1.13 -9.40 0.37
C TYR A 59 -1.80 -10.26 1.45
N PHE A 60 -3.04 -9.96 1.82
CA PHE A 60 -3.77 -10.77 2.79
C PHE A 60 -4.17 -12.15 2.25
N PHE A 61 -4.44 -12.28 0.96
CA PHE A 61 -4.64 -13.57 0.31
C PHE A 61 -3.37 -14.44 0.39
N ASP A 62 -2.21 -13.84 0.10
CA ASP A 62 -0.90 -14.52 0.22
C ASP A 62 -0.57 -14.92 1.66
N LEU A 63 -0.98 -14.13 2.66
CA LEU A 63 -0.81 -14.48 4.07
C LEU A 63 -1.75 -15.61 4.48
N ALA A 64 -3.03 -15.54 4.10
CA ALA A 64 -4.04 -16.53 4.46
C ALA A 64 -3.73 -17.91 3.86
N THR A 65 -3.22 -17.95 2.62
CA THR A 65 -2.81 -19.19 1.94
C THR A 65 -1.61 -19.88 2.59
N LYS A 66 -0.73 -19.14 3.28
CA LYS A 66 0.43 -19.70 3.98
C LYS A 66 0.10 -20.28 5.38
N GLY A 67 -1.12 -20.05 5.87
CA GLY A 67 -1.59 -20.53 7.17
C GLY A 67 -0.87 -19.90 8.39
N PRO A 68 -1.27 -20.24 9.63
CA PRO A 68 -0.67 -19.71 10.87
C PRO A 68 0.79 -20.12 11.09
N HIS A 69 1.32 -21.02 10.24
CA HIS A 69 2.72 -21.44 10.21
C HIS A 69 3.50 -20.84 9.04
N ALA A 70 3.08 -19.68 8.52
CA ALA A 70 3.93 -18.87 7.65
C ALA A 70 5.28 -18.70 8.35
N GLN A 71 6.32 -19.37 7.82
CA GLN A 71 7.66 -19.37 8.38
C GLN A 71 8.01 -17.95 8.77
N ARG A 72 8.26 -17.76 10.08
CA ARG A 72 8.74 -16.51 10.65
C ARG A 72 9.88 -16.08 9.74
N LEU A 73 9.71 -14.98 9.00
CA LEU A 73 10.77 -14.40 8.18
C LEU A 73 12.04 -14.45 9.03
N PRO A 74 13.16 -15.04 8.53
CA PRO A 74 14.35 -15.22 9.35
C PRO A 74 14.67 -13.87 9.96
N GLY A 75 14.67 -13.83 11.30
CA GLY A 75 14.94 -12.62 12.06
C GLY A 75 16.22 -12.03 11.51
N SER A 76 16.13 -10.84 10.92
CA SER A 76 17.28 -10.14 10.39
C SER A 76 18.26 -9.96 11.54
N GLY A 77 19.34 -10.73 11.51
CA GLY A 77 20.58 -10.34 12.15
C GLY A 77 20.84 -8.88 11.79
N CYS A 78 21.05 -8.09 12.82
CA CYS A 78 21.14 -6.64 12.73
C CYS A 78 22.12 -6.23 11.63
N SER A 79 21.59 -5.65 10.55
CA SER A 79 22.31 -4.70 9.73
C SER A 79 21.30 -3.65 9.29
N SER A 80 21.64 -2.41 9.57
CA SER A 80 20.79 -1.26 9.34
C SER A 80 20.38 -1.16 7.86
N ARG A 81 19.13 -0.74 7.63
CA ARG A 81 18.60 -0.23 6.35
C ARG A 81 18.14 -1.30 5.32
N ALA A 82 17.03 -1.97 5.60
CA ALA A 82 16.27 -2.70 4.57
C ALA A 82 14.87 -2.09 4.39
N HIS A 83 14.64 -1.48 3.23
CA HIS A 83 13.29 -1.27 2.71
C HIS A 83 12.69 -2.65 2.44
N SER A 84 11.51 -2.95 2.99
CA SER A 84 10.81 -4.19 2.66
C SER A 84 10.31 -4.08 1.22
N ARG A 85 11.13 -4.56 0.27
CA ARG A 85 10.79 -4.65 -1.15
C ARG A 85 10.17 -6.02 -1.40
N PHE A 86 8.95 -6.03 -1.90
CA PHE A 86 8.31 -7.26 -2.35
C PHE A 86 7.88 -7.10 -3.81
N SER A 87 8.12 -8.14 -4.60
CA SER A 87 7.64 -8.20 -5.98
C SER A 87 6.40 -9.08 -5.98
N VAL A 88 5.26 -8.52 -6.35
CA VAL A 88 4.02 -9.29 -6.51
C VAL A 88 3.89 -9.64 -8.00
N PRO A 89 3.98 -10.94 -8.37
CA PRO A 89 3.80 -11.34 -9.75
C PRO A 89 2.32 -11.21 -10.14
N LEU A 90 2.02 -10.42 -11.18
CA LEU A 90 0.66 -10.26 -11.72
C LEU A 90 0.29 -11.36 -12.73
N GLY A 91 0.69 -12.60 -12.46
CA GLY A 91 0.53 -13.75 -13.34
C GLY A 91 1.76 -14.06 -14.22
N ILE A 92 1.71 -15.23 -14.87
CA ILE A 92 2.87 -15.95 -15.46
C ILE A 92 3.57 -15.17 -16.60
N HIS A 93 2.92 -14.15 -17.18
CA HIS A 93 3.43 -13.37 -18.31
C HIS A 93 3.40 -11.84 -18.13
N ARG A 94 3.32 -11.32 -16.90
CA ARG A 94 3.30 -9.87 -16.66
C ARG A 94 4.50 -9.42 -15.82
N ALA A 95 5.07 -8.27 -16.19
CA ALA A 95 6.15 -7.63 -15.45
C ALA A 95 5.75 -7.45 -13.99
N GLY A 96 6.59 -7.92 -13.07
CA GLY A 96 6.34 -7.82 -11.63
C GLY A 96 6.20 -6.37 -11.21
N LEU A 97 5.16 -6.06 -10.45
CA LEU A 97 4.98 -4.72 -9.89
C LEU A 97 5.95 -4.59 -8.71
N ARG A 98 6.89 -3.65 -8.79
CA ARG A 98 7.80 -3.32 -7.68
C ARG A 98 7.00 -2.56 -6.63
N VAL A 99 6.73 -3.22 -5.51
CA VAL A 99 6.05 -2.61 -4.37
C VAL A 99 7.10 -2.29 -3.30
N GLU A 100 7.20 -1.01 -2.95
CA GLU A 100 8.00 -0.57 -1.81
C GLU A 100 7.05 -0.27 -0.66
N VAL A 101 7.17 -1.03 0.43
CA VAL A 101 6.39 -0.81 1.64
C VAL A 101 7.20 0.06 2.58
N HIS A 102 6.70 1.25 2.86
CA HIS A 102 7.34 2.20 3.77
C HIS A 102 6.60 2.15 5.10
N THR A 103 7.17 1.46 6.09
CA THR A 103 6.65 1.51 7.46
C THR A 103 7.05 2.84 8.09
N SER A 104 6.07 3.57 8.61
CA SER A 104 6.33 4.77 9.42
C SER A 104 7.03 4.32 10.71
N ARG A 105 8.31 4.63 10.88
CA ARG A 105 8.91 4.64 12.22
C ARG A 105 8.45 5.91 12.93
N SER A 106 7.82 5.72 14.09
CA SER A 106 7.54 6.77 15.09
C SER A 106 8.81 7.52 15.46
#